data_AF-A0A9P8DER3-F1
#
_entry.id   AF-A0A9P8DER3-F1
#
_cell.length_a   1.000
_cell.length_b   1.000
_cell.length_c   1.000
_cell.angle_alpha   90.00
_cell.angle_beta   90.00
_cell.angle_gamma   90.00
#
_symmetry.space_group_name_H-M   'P 1'
#
loop_
_entity.id
_entity.type
_entity.pdbx_description
1 polymer ?
#
loop_
_entity_poly.entity_id
_entity_poly.type
_entity_poly.pdbx_seq_one_letter_code
_entity_poly.pdbx_strand_id
1 'polypeptide(L)'
;MSDFIEGQPISKLPQTLQDAVRISHNLGFKFIWIDALCIVQDDENDWVEQSALMADIYRHSSLNLCAADSAGCGSGIVEMAAPHLMEIAAATTQFTDAGLRETVVLVGGPISRYVIDWSGCGLLSRGWVFQEGLCSPRGLYVSRRHGLLWDCGTMIDMIDSDESILTGDADHAFNPRNERRSFLSLTKLPKHDSMAARNFSFTWYDWIREFTSRYLTRKTDRLPAVAGMASYVASLSGMKYKAGLWEEDILRGLMWRGAPTWSWASINGPVCYDEFFNMLVNKRGKIDHHAELDLEITDTIIEEEQAGTFGNVRRGEIKASGVLKHAATMLLREQWEPKWGFDIQPTEPEADVLEHCQVLRLARVYRDKQYTSPVVYFLIIRKTGRRENEYQRVGQGRIELEYDQHPNRLRFSFREWESPKLKPSPSEENMWGEPEKVVMVLV
;
A
#
# COMPACT_ATOMS: atom_id res chain seq x y z
N MET A 1 35.05 -1.11 -5.74
CA MET A 1 33.96 -2.08 -5.58
C MET A 1 34.37 -3.51 -5.90
N SER A 2 35.40 -3.73 -6.73
CA SER A 2 36.17 -5.00 -6.83
C SER A 2 36.50 -5.62 -5.46
N ASP A 3 36.85 -4.76 -4.51
CA ASP A 3 37.27 -5.09 -3.16
C ASP A 3 36.22 -5.84 -2.31
N PHE A 4 34.92 -5.68 -2.58
CA PHE A 4 33.87 -6.40 -1.85
C PHE A 4 33.63 -7.81 -2.40
N ILE A 5 33.84 -8.00 -3.71
CA ILE A 5 33.77 -9.32 -4.36
C ILE A 5 34.89 -10.22 -3.86
N GLU A 6 36.08 -9.66 -3.61
CA GLU A 6 37.22 -10.37 -3.01
C GLU A 6 37.09 -10.54 -1.48
N GLY A 7 36.11 -9.88 -0.87
CA GLY A 7 35.89 -9.85 0.58
C GLY A 7 36.70 -8.76 1.28
N GLN A 8 36.08 -8.09 2.25
CA GLN A 8 36.74 -7.11 3.10
C GLN A 8 36.82 -7.58 4.55
N PRO A 9 37.92 -7.28 5.27
CA PRO A 9 37.97 -7.44 6.72
C PRO A 9 36.83 -6.67 7.39
N ILE A 10 36.16 -7.29 8.36
CA ILE A 10 35.04 -6.67 9.09
C ILE A 10 35.43 -5.30 9.66
N SER A 11 36.65 -5.17 10.18
CA SER A 11 37.17 -3.91 10.76
C SER A 11 37.23 -2.73 9.79
N LYS A 12 37.16 -2.97 8.48
CA LYS A 12 37.13 -1.93 7.45
C LYS A 12 35.71 -1.53 7.03
N LEU A 13 34.69 -2.26 7.48
CA LEU A 13 33.30 -1.91 7.18
C LEU A 13 32.84 -0.71 8.04
N PRO A 14 31.81 0.04 7.62
CA PRO A 14 31.18 1.04 8.48
C PRO A 14 30.69 0.43 9.80
N GLN A 15 30.73 1.21 10.89
CA GLN A 15 30.44 0.71 12.25
C GLN A 15 29.11 -0.04 12.36
N THR A 16 28.05 0.45 11.71
CA THR A 16 26.74 -0.20 11.69
C THR A 16 26.80 -1.63 11.13
N LEU A 17 27.61 -1.86 10.09
CA LEU A 17 27.77 -3.19 9.49
C LEU A 17 28.64 -4.11 10.35
N GLN A 18 29.68 -3.56 11.01
CA GLN A 18 30.49 -4.31 11.97
C GLN A 18 29.63 -4.85 13.12
N ASP A 19 28.79 -3.97 13.67
CA ASP A 19 27.89 -4.31 14.76
C ASP A 19 26.86 -5.35 14.30
N ALA A 20 26.29 -5.20 13.09
CA ALA A 20 25.35 -6.17 12.55
C ALA A 20 25.96 -7.57 12.42
N VAL A 21 27.17 -7.68 11.86
CA VAL A 21 27.89 -8.95 11.75
C VAL A 21 28.15 -9.57 13.13
N ARG A 22 28.58 -8.76 14.10
CA ARG A 22 28.84 -9.23 15.47
C ARG A 22 27.58 -9.71 16.17
N ILE A 23 26.47 -8.97 16.05
CA ILE A 23 25.17 -9.35 16.62
C ILE A 23 24.69 -10.66 15.97
N SER A 24 24.73 -10.77 14.64
CA SER A 24 24.33 -11.99 13.94
C SER A 24 25.14 -13.21 14.38
N HIS A 25 26.47 -13.06 14.50
CA HIS A 25 27.34 -14.14 14.97
C HIS A 25 27.02 -14.56 16.41
N ASN A 26 26.81 -13.59 17.31
CA ASN A 26 26.45 -13.84 18.70
C ASN A 26 25.08 -14.52 18.88
N LEU A 27 24.15 -14.24 17.96
CA LEU A 27 22.85 -14.91 17.87
C LEU A 27 22.94 -16.34 17.30
N GLY A 28 24.13 -16.79 16.86
CA GLY A 28 24.35 -18.11 16.28
C GLY A 28 24.15 -18.18 14.76
N PHE A 29 23.91 -17.05 14.08
CA PHE A 29 23.77 -17.03 12.63
C PHE A 29 25.13 -17.01 11.93
N LYS A 30 25.27 -17.87 10.91
CA LYS A 30 26.49 -17.96 10.09
C LYS A 30 26.53 -16.96 8.94
N PHE A 31 25.36 -16.48 8.50
CA PHE A 31 25.20 -15.64 7.33
C PHE A 31 24.33 -14.44 7.66
N ILE A 32 24.68 -13.29 7.07
CA ILE A 32 23.89 -12.06 7.09
C ILE A 32 23.83 -11.55 5.65
N TRP A 33 22.66 -11.07 5.24
CA TRP A 33 22.48 -10.38 3.97
C TRP A 33 22.29 -8.89 4.25
N ILE A 34 23.03 -8.05 3.53
CA ILE A 34 22.95 -6.59 3.62
C ILE A 34 23.02 -6.05 2.20
N ASP A 35 22.00 -5.30 1.78
CA ASP A 35 21.87 -4.74 0.43
C ASP A 35 23.16 -4.07 -0.08
N ALA A 36 23.80 -3.25 0.75
CA ALA A 36 25.03 -2.53 0.42
C ALA A 36 26.27 -3.43 0.22
N LEU A 37 26.22 -4.69 0.66
CA LEU A 37 27.32 -5.68 0.52
C LEU A 37 26.99 -6.78 -0.48
N CYS A 38 25.72 -7.14 -0.60
CA CYS A 38 25.27 -8.30 -1.38
C CYS A 38 24.72 -7.92 -2.76
N ILE A 39 24.53 -6.64 -3.05
CA ILE A 39 24.14 -6.13 -4.37
C ILE A 39 25.30 -5.29 -4.93
N VAL A 40 25.72 -5.58 -6.15
CA VAL A 40 26.72 -4.82 -6.89
C VAL A 40 26.09 -3.51 -7.37
N GLN A 41 26.27 -2.44 -6.60
CA GLN A 41 25.53 -1.17 -6.81
C GLN A 41 25.84 -0.48 -8.16
N ASP A 42 26.98 -0.80 -8.74
CA ASP A 42 27.50 -0.29 -10.01
C ASP A 42 27.14 -1.19 -11.21
N ASP A 43 26.43 -2.30 -10.99
CA ASP A 43 25.87 -3.16 -12.03
C ASP A 43 24.33 -3.06 -12.04
N GLU A 44 23.80 -2.45 -13.10
CA GLU A 44 22.36 -2.28 -13.27
C GLU A 44 21.63 -3.62 -13.44
N ASN A 45 22.24 -4.63 -14.07
CA ASN A 45 21.62 -5.93 -14.22
C ASN A 45 21.55 -6.68 -12.88
N ASP A 46 22.63 -6.64 -12.09
CA ASP A 46 22.63 -7.22 -10.75
C ASP A 46 21.61 -6.51 -9.86
N TRP A 47 21.53 -5.18 -9.92
CA TRP A 47 20.51 -4.43 -9.19
C TRP A 47 19.09 -4.85 -9.57
N VAL A 48 18.79 -5.00 -10.86
CA VAL A 48 17.45 -5.44 -11.33
C VAL A 48 17.14 -6.85 -10.84
N GLU A 49 18.10 -7.77 -10.91
CA GLU A 49 17.93 -9.14 -10.43
C GLU A 49 17.74 -9.19 -8.90
N GLN A 50 18.63 -8.55 -8.15
CA GLN A 50 18.61 -8.58 -6.68
C GLN A 50 17.39 -7.85 -6.11
N SER A 51 17.01 -6.69 -6.68
CA SER A 51 15.83 -5.94 -6.22
C SER A 51 14.54 -6.74 -6.38
N ALA A 52 14.41 -7.53 -7.45
CA ALA A 52 13.30 -8.45 -7.63
C ALA A 52 13.28 -9.58 -6.58
N LEU A 53 14.45 -10.04 -6.14
CA LEU A 53 14.61 -11.09 -5.14
C LEU A 53 14.47 -10.61 -3.68
N MET A 54 14.57 -9.30 -3.41
CA MET A 54 14.59 -8.76 -2.05
C MET A 54 13.43 -9.27 -1.19
N ALA A 55 12.20 -9.30 -1.70
CA ALA A 55 11.05 -9.77 -0.93
C ALA A 55 11.22 -11.23 -0.47
N ASP A 56 11.73 -12.10 -1.33
CA ASP A 56 11.99 -13.50 -1.00
C ASP A 56 13.17 -13.64 -0.03
N ILE A 57 14.23 -12.84 -0.20
CA ILE A 57 15.38 -12.82 0.73
C ILE A 57 14.91 -12.50 2.15
N TYR A 58 14.15 -11.41 2.35
CA TYR A 58 13.63 -11.05 3.66
C TYR A 58 12.63 -12.10 4.17
N ARG A 59 11.77 -12.62 3.31
CA ARG A 59 10.77 -13.64 3.68
C ARG A 59 11.36 -14.96 4.14
N HIS A 60 12.47 -15.38 3.52
CA HIS A 60 13.17 -16.61 3.88
C HIS A 60 14.27 -16.38 4.92
N SER A 61 14.47 -15.13 5.37
CA SER A 61 15.38 -14.82 6.48
C SER A 61 14.88 -15.41 7.80
N SER A 62 15.82 -15.80 8.67
CA SER A 62 15.48 -16.26 10.02
C SER A 62 15.07 -15.12 10.95
N LEU A 63 15.74 -13.97 10.78
CA LEU A 63 15.57 -12.76 11.57
C LEU A 63 16.05 -11.55 10.76
N ASN A 64 15.27 -10.47 10.75
CA ASN A 64 15.69 -9.17 10.25
C ASN A 64 16.19 -8.29 11.40
N LEU A 65 17.42 -7.80 11.31
CA LEU A 65 18.02 -6.92 12.32
C LEU A 65 17.80 -5.45 11.92
N CYS A 66 16.99 -4.74 12.70
CA CYS A 66 16.53 -3.40 12.39
C CYS A 66 17.20 -2.35 13.29
N ALA A 67 18.14 -1.56 12.75
CA ALA A 67 18.74 -0.43 13.47
C ALA A 67 17.81 0.80 13.44
N ALA A 68 16.82 0.86 14.34
CA ALA A 68 15.68 1.79 14.27
C ALA A 68 16.07 3.28 14.34
N ASP A 69 16.99 3.62 15.25
CA ASP A 69 17.44 5.01 15.46
C ASP A 69 18.65 5.40 14.60
N SER A 70 19.00 4.56 13.62
CA SER A 70 20.13 4.82 12.73
C SER A 70 19.76 5.73 11.58
N ALA A 71 20.36 6.92 11.55
CA ALA A 71 20.25 7.84 10.43
C ALA A 71 21.17 7.44 9.24
N GLY A 72 22.02 6.42 9.38
CA GLY A 72 22.92 5.95 8.32
C GLY A 72 23.96 4.91 8.77
N CYS A 73 24.83 4.47 7.86
CA CYS A 73 25.80 3.39 8.11
C CYS A 73 26.96 3.74 9.08
N GLY A 74 27.09 5.01 9.47
CA GLY A 74 28.19 5.49 10.33
C GLY A 74 27.86 5.65 11.81
N SER A 75 26.59 5.50 12.22
CA SER A 75 26.16 5.81 13.60
C SER A 75 26.36 4.67 14.59
N GLY A 76 26.64 3.44 14.13
CA GLY A 76 26.78 2.24 14.96
C GLY A 76 25.46 1.75 15.56
N ILE A 77 25.24 0.44 15.57
CA ILE A 77 24.08 -0.18 16.24
C ILE A 77 24.31 -0.24 17.76
N VAL A 78 25.57 -0.38 18.17
CA VAL A 78 25.96 -0.59 19.57
C VAL A 78 26.07 0.72 20.36
N GLU A 79 26.33 1.85 19.69
CA GLU A 79 26.19 3.17 20.33
C GLU A 79 24.71 3.58 20.50
N MET A 80 23.79 2.84 19.89
CA MET A 80 22.35 3.09 20.05
C MET A 80 21.83 2.40 21.29
N ALA A 81 22.19 1.14 21.50
CA ALA A 81 21.65 0.39 22.61
C ALA A 81 22.80 -0.07 23.50
N ALA A 82 22.69 0.25 24.79
CA ALA A 82 23.72 0.12 25.82
C ALA A 82 24.63 -1.13 25.67
N PRO A 83 25.88 -1.10 26.18
CA PRO A 83 26.92 -2.13 25.99
C PRO A 83 26.48 -3.61 26.13
N HIS A 84 25.40 -3.86 26.87
CA HIS A 84 24.79 -5.17 27.14
C HIS A 84 24.32 -5.93 25.89
N LEU A 85 24.04 -5.27 24.76
CA LEU A 85 23.75 -5.96 23.49
C LEU A 85 24.90 -6.78 22.94
N MET A 86 26.14 -6.42 23.32
CA MET A 86 27.31 -7.22 22.97
C MET A 86 27.49 -8.47 23.83
N GLU A 87 26.65 -8.65 24.86
CA GLU A 87 26.60 -9.83 25.74
C GLU A 87 25.49 -10.81 25.37
N ILE A 88 24.79 -10.62 24.24
CA ILE A 88 23.84 -11.64 23.75
C ILE A 88 24.60 -12.96 23.59
N ALA A 89 24.30 -13.90 24.48
CA ALA A 89 24.78 -15.25 24.42
C ALA A 89 23.62 -16.14 24.00
N ALA A 90 23.74 -16.79 22.83
CA ALA A 90 22.91 -17.94 22.54
C ALA A 90 23.14 -19.00 23.62
N ALA A 91 22.08 -19.42 24.30
CA ALA A 91 22.14 -20.42 25.36
C ALA A 91 21.25 -21.61 24.97
N THR A 92 21.87 -22.69 24.51
CA THR A 92 21.13 -23.91 24.17
C THR A 92 20.48 -24.49 25.43
N THR A 93 19.15 -24.45 25.51
CA THR A 93 18.40 -25.08 26.61
C THR A 93 17.66 -26.31 26.11
N GLN A 94 17.84 -27.44 26.79
CA GLN A 94 17.03 -28.63 26.54
C GLN A 94 15.67 -28.48 27.23
N PHE A 95 14.58 -28.56 26.46
CA PHE A 95 13.26 -28.80 27.01
C PHE A 95 12.92 -30.28 26.84
N THR A 96 12.46 -30.92 27.91
CA THR A 96 12.38 -32.38 28.04
C THR A 96 11.32 -33.06 27.19
N ASP A 97 10.39 -32.35 26.53
CA ASP A 97 9.25 -33.01 25.86
C ASP A 97 9.03 -32.65 24.37
N ALA A 98 9.89 -31.84 23.73
CA ALA A 98 9.68 -31.39 22.34
C ALA A 98 10.91 -31.46 21.42
N GLY A 99 11.96 -32.18 21.82
CA GLY A 99 13.24 -32.24 21.10
C GLY A 99 14.20 -31.09 21.45
N LEU A 100 15.42 -31.15 20.91
CA LEU A 100 16.42 -30.08 21.06
C LEU A 100 15.89 -28.79 20.43
N ARG A 101 15.74 -27.73 21.23
CA ARG A 101 15.49 -26.37 20.75
C ARG A 101 16.69 -25.51 21.10
N GLU A 102 17.20 -24.76 20.13
CA GLU A 102 18.14 -23.69 20.42
C GLU A 102 17.36 -22.49 20.95
N THR A 103 17.74 -22.01 22.13
CA THR A 103 17.16 -20.83 22.74
C THR A 103 18.21 -19.73 22.71
N VAL A 104 17.78 -18.52 22.40
CA VAL A 104 18.63 -17.33 22.50
C VAL A 104 18.02 -16.46 23.57
N VAL A 105 18.81 -16.15 24.60
CA VAL A 105 18.41 -15.23 25.65
C VAL A 105 18.93 -13.85 25.25
N LEU A 106 18.00 -12.93 25.04
CA LEU A 106 18.32 -11.54 24.76
C LEU A 106 18.25 -10.80 26.10
N VAL A 107 19.33 -10.13 26.48
CA VAL A 107 19.37 -9.27 27.67
C VAL A 107 19.46 -7.82 27.20
N GLY A 108 18.43 -7.05 27.51
CA GLY A 108 18.25 -5.65 27.17
C GLY A 108 18.81 -4.68 28.22
N GLY A 109 19.14 -3.46 27.77
CA GLY A 109 19.44 -2.32 28.64
C GLY A 109 18.17 -1.64 29.21
N PRO A 110 18.30 -0.52 29.93
CA PRO A 110 17.22 0.04 30.74
C PRO A 110 15.92 0.28 29.95
N ILE A 111 14.82 -0.17 30.55
CA ILE A 111 13.47 -0.24 30.01
C ILE A 111 12.86 1.17 29.96
N SER A 112 12.32 1.54 28.80
CA SER A 112 11.39 2.68 28.69
C SER A 112 10.02 2.24 29.20
N ARG A 113 9.44 2.94 30.19
CA ARG A 113 8.07 2.65 30.70
C ARG A 113 6.95 3.23 29.81
N TYR A 114 7.28 3.61 28.58
CA TYR A 114 6.37 4.34 27.69
C TYR A 114 5.88 3.44 26.54
N VAL A 115 4.73 3.80 25.98
CA VAL A 115 4.23 3.25 24.70
C VAL A 115 5.32 3.41 23.65
N ILE A 116 5.54 2.38 22.83
CA ILE A 116 6.52 2.40 21.74
C ILE A 116 6.18 3.56 20.80
N ASP A 117 7.06 4.57 20.74
CA ASP A 117 6.91 5.72 19.87
C ASP A 117 7.84 5.60 18.66
N TRP A 118 7.26 5.28 17.50
CA TRP A 118 7.97 5.22 16.22
C TRP A 118 8.16 6.60 15.57
N SER A 119 7.66 7.68 16.18
CA SER A 119 7.81 9.02 15.64
C SER A 119 9.28 9.43 15.56
N GLY A 120 9.69 9.90 14.37
CA GLY A 120 11.08 10.24 14.09
C GLY A 120 12.04 9.04 13.96
N CYS A 121 11.52 7.81 13.84
CA CYS A 121 12.33 6.64 13.47
C CYS A 121 12.86 6.79 12.04
N GLY A 122 14.16 7.05 11.91
CA GLY A 122 14.82 7.26 10.62
C GLY A 122 14.70 6.03 9.70
N LEU A 123 14.78 4.82 10.28
CA LEU A 123 14.67 3.56 9.53
C LEU A 123 13.30 3.43 8.85
N LEU A 124 12.21 3.61 9.60
CA LEU A 124 10.84 3.42 9.09
C LEU A 124 10.42 4.52 8.10
N SER A 125 11.15 5.64 8.06
CA SER A 125 10.93 6.69 7.06
C SER A 125 11.40 6.30 5.64
N ARG A 126 12.18 5.23 5.49
CA ARG A 126 12.74 4.79 4.19
C ARG A 126 11.75 3.90 3.43
N GLY A 127 11.60 4.16 2.13
CA GLY A 127 10.65 3.43 1.26
C GLY A 127 10.96 1.94 1.14
N TRP A 128 12.22 1.57 0.86
CA TRP A 128 12.66 0.17 0.75
C TRP A 128 12.41 -0.63 2.04
N VAL A 129 12.59 -0.01 3.21
CA VAL A 129 12.33 -0.62 4.53
C VAL A 129 10.88 -1.08 4.69
N PHE A 130 9.94 -0.53 3.93
CA PHE A 130 8.56 -1.01 3.91
C PHE A 130 8.48 -2.50 3.53
N GLN A 131 9.11 -2.87 2.42
CA GLN A 131 9.19 -4.26 1.95
C GLN A 131 10.01 -5.12 2.92
N GLU A 132 11.15 -4.61 3.42
CA GLU A 132 12.01 -5.33 4.36
C GLU A 132 11.25 -5.73 5.63
N GLY A 133 10.51 -4.77 6.20
CA GLY A 133 9.71 -4.98 7.40
C GLY A 133 8.55 -5.94 7.16
N LEU A 134 7.80 -5.76 6.07
CA LEU A 134 6.61 -6.57 5.78
C LEU A 134 6.91 -8.02 5.44
N CYS A 135 7.94 -8.27 4.63
CA CYS A 135 8.27 -9.60 4.15
C CYS A 135 8.95 -10.45 5.21
N SER A 136 9.70 -9.84 6.14
CA SER A 136 10.44 -10.57 7.17
C SER A 136 9.51 -11.30 8.15
N PRO A 137 9.74 -12.60 8.44
CA PRO A 137 8.93 -13.32 9.43
C PRO A 137 9.09 -12.78 10.85
N ARG A 138 10.29 -12.25 11.16
CA ARG A 138 10.67 -11.73 12.48
C ARG A 138 11.58 -10.53 12.31
N GLY A 139 11.40 -9.52 13.16
CA GLY A 139 12.26 -8.35 13.27
C GLY A 139 12.76 -8.16 14.69
N LEU A 140 14.07 -7.95 14.85
CA LEU A 140 14.67 -7.48 16.09
C LEU A 140 15.04 -6.01 15.89
N TYR A 141 14.29 -5.10 16.50
CA TYR A 141 14.56 -3.68 16.43
C TYR A 141 15.45 -3.25 17.59
N VAL A 142 16.54 -2.60 17.23
CA VAL A 142 17.47 -1.97 18.15
C VAL A 142 17.20 -0.48 18.15
N SER A 143 16.67 0.03 19.25
CA SER A 143 16.38 1.44 19.47
C SER A 143 17.18 1.99 20.65
N ARG A 144 17.75 3.18 20.47
CA ARG A 144 18.32 3.98 21.54
C ARG A 144 17.27 4.48 22.51
N ARG A 145 16.08 4.80 22.01
CA ARG A 145 14.99 5.35 22.83
C ARG A 145 14.23 4.26 23.59
N HIS A 146 14.01 3.12 22.95
CA HIS A 146 13.09 2.08 23.42
C HIS A 146 13.74 0.74 23.74
N GLY A 147 15.07 0.63 23.59
CA GLY A 147 15.79 -0.62 23.84
C GLY A 147 15.57 -1.65 22.73
N LEU A 148 15.41 -2.92 23.11
CA LEU A 148 15.24 -4.04 22.19
C LEU A 148 13.77 -4.41 22.05
N LEU A 149 13.30 -4.44 20.80
CA LEU A 149 11.94 -4.82 20.45
C LEU A 149 11.95 -6.05 19.57
N TRP A 150 11.18 -7.05 19.96
CA TRP A 150 10.93 -8.25 19.17
C TRP A 150 9.59 -8.14 18.46
N ASP A 151 9.54 -8.42 17.17
CA ASP A 151 8.30 -8.53 16.40
C ASP A 151 8.31 -9.84 15.59
N CYS A 152 7.33 -10.71 15.81
CA CYS A 152 7.17 -11.96 15.05
C CYS A 152 5.89 -12.02 14.20
N GLY A 153 5.25 -10.88 13.94
CA GLY A 153 3.99 -10.78 13.21
C GLY A 153 2.75 -11.24 14.00
N THR A 154 2.91 -11.86 15.17
CA THR A 154 1.80 -12.14 16.10
C THR A 154 1.83 -11.22 17.33
N MET A 155 3.03 -10.90 17.81
CA MET A 155 3.27 -10.00 18.94
C MET A 155 4.44 -9.07 18.65
N ILE A 156 4.37 -7.88 19.25
CA ILE A 156 5.54 -7.03 19.49
C ILE A 156 5.75 -7.00 21.00
N ASP A 157 6.99 -7.18 21.45
CA ASP A 157 7.33 -7.11 22.87
C ASP A 157 8.66 -6.42 23.09
N MET A 158 8.79 -5.76 24.24
CA MET A 158 10.08 -5.25 24.72
C MET A 158 10.80 -6.37 25.44
N ILE A 159 12.05 -6.60 25.06
CA ILE A 159 12.90 -7.55 25.77
C ILE A 159 13.28 -6.91 27.11
N ASP A 160 13.01 -7.62 28.20
CA ASP A 160 13.21 -7.28 29.63
C ASP A 160 12.19 -6.35 30.32
N SER A 161 11.01 -6.08 29.76
CA SER A 161 9.91 -5.49 30.56
C SER A 161 9.16 -6.55 31.36
N ASP A 162 9.08 -6.39 32.69
CA ASP A 162 8.28 -7.23 33.61
C ASP A 162 6.77 -7.24 33.28
N GLU A 163 6.29 -6.34 32.42
CA GLU A 163 4.92 -6.26 31.94
C GLU A 163 4.91 -6.20 30.41
N SER A 164 4.18 -7.09 29.75
CA SER A 164 3.93 -7.01 28.31
C SER A 164 3.27 -5.66 28.01
N ILE A 165 3.87 -4.83 27.17
CA ILE A 165 3.25 -3.55 26.82
C ILE A 165 1.96 -3.86 26.07
N LEU A 166 0.83 -3.36 26.59
CA LEU A 166 -0.34 -3.12 25.77
C LEU A 166 0.10 -2.13 24.70
N THR A 167 0.38 -2.61 23.48
CA THR A 167 0.48 -1.74 22.32
C THR A 167 -0.86 -1.03 22.27
N GLY A 168 -0.91 0.22 22.74
CA GLY A 168 -2.15 0.98 22.75
C GLY A 168 -2.75 0.93 21.35
N ASP A 169 -4.08 0.82 21.29
CA ASP A 169 -4.87 1.09 20.08
C ASP A 169 -4.74 2.58 19.71
N ALA A 170 -3.51 3.08 19.62
CA ALA A 170 -3.18 4.39 19.09
C ALA A 170 -3.28 4.27 17.57
N ASP A 171 -4.50 4.51 17.12
CA ASP A 171 -4.91 4.90 15.79
C ASP A 171 -3.78 5.61 14.98
N HIS A 172 -3.55 5.07 13.78
CA HIS A 172 -3.02 5.73 12.57
C HIS A 172 -1.51 5.93 12.36
N ALA A 173 -0.60 5.37 13.16
CA ALA A 173 0.83 5.29 12.78
C ALA A 173 1.18 3.87 12.28
N PHE A 174 2.00 3.76 11.22
CA PHE A 174 2.51 2.48 10.71
C PHE A 174 2.95 1.58 11.86
N ASN A 175 2.23 0.50 12.08
CA ASN A 175 2.56 -0.51 13.06
C ASN A 175 3.12 -1.73 12.30
N PRO A 176 4.45 -1.97 12.35
CA PRO A 176 5.08 -3.11 11.69
C PRO A 176 4.36 -4.43 12.01
N ARG A 177 3.79 -4.56 13.22
CA ARG A 177 2.99 -5.72 13.64
C ARG A 177 1.74 -5.91 12.79
N ASN A 178 0.92 -4.87 12.66
CA ASN A 178 -0.38 -4.99 12.02
C ASN A 178 -0.20 -5.28 10.53
N GLU A 179 0.75 -4.60 9.90
CA GLU A 179 0.99 -4.76 8.48
C GLU A 179 1.69 -6.09 8.16
N ARG A 180 2.69 -6.49 8.96
CA ARG A 180 3.31 -7.82 8.84
C ARG A 180 2.30 -8.92 9.13
N ARG A 181 1.45 -8.77 10.15
CA ARG A 181 0.37 -9.72 10.45
C ARG A 181 -0.60 -9.82 9.28
N SER A 182 -1.02 -8.70 8.72
CA SER A 182 -1.89 -8.65 7.53
C SER A 182 -1.23 -9.39 6.37
N PHE A 183 0.03 -9.07 6.04
CA PHE A 183 0.80 -9.74 4.99
C PHE A 183 0.92 -11.26 5.24
N LEU A 184 1.35 -11.66 6.44
CA LEU A 184 1.51 -13.08 6.82
C LEU A 184 0.18 -13.82 6.90
N SER A 185 -0.91 -13.17 7.26
CA SER A 185 -2.24 -13.79 7.29
C SER A 185 -2.70 -14.19 5.88
N LEU A 186 -2.37 -13.39 4.86
CA LEU A 186 -2.66 -13.70 3.46
C LEU A 186 -1.90 -14.95 3.00
N THR A 187 -0.67 -15.14 3.49
CA THR A 187 0.17 -16.32 3.15
C THR A 187 -0.46 -17.65 3.61
N LYS A 188 -1.41 -17.60 4.56
CA LYS A 188 -2.05 -18.78 5.15
C LYS A 188 -3.41 -19.09 4.54
N LEU A 189 -3.90 -18.28 3.61
CA LEU A 189 -5.19 -18.49 2.96
C LEU A 189 -5.09 -19.61 1.91
N PRO A 190 -6.15 -20.43 1.74
CA PRO A 190 -6.20 -21.41 0.67
C PRO A 190 -6.02 -20.73 -0.69
N LYS A 191 -5.20 -21.31 -1.58
CA LYS A 191 -5.08 -20.86 -2.96
C LYS A 191 -6.49 -20.82 -3.60
N HIS A 192 -6.81 -19.72 -4.31
CA HIS A 192 -8.07 -19.49 -5.03
C HIS A 192 -9.33 -19.13 -4.23
N ASP A 193 -9.23 -18.60 -3.01
CA ASP A 193 -10.39 -17.98 -2.36
C ASP A 193 -10.65 -16.56 -2.89
N SER A 194 -11.73 -16.37 -3.66
CA SER A 194 -12.16 -15.06 -4.18
C SER A 194 -12.45 -14.03 -3.07
N MET A 195 -12.81 -14.47 -1.86
CA MET A 195 -13.05 -13.58 -0.73
C MET A 195 -11.75 -13.06 -0.09
N ALA A 196 -10.64 -13.81 -0.23
CA ALA A 196 -9.31 -13.39 0.20
C ALA A 196 -8.74 -12.26 -0.67
N ALA A 197 -8.87 -12.37 -2.00
CA ALA A 197 -8.50 -11.32 -2.95
C ALA A 197 -9.23 -9.98 -2.65
N ARG A 198 -10.51 -10.08 -2.24
CA ARG A 198 -11.34 -8.92 -1.90
C ARG A 198 -10.90 -8.19 -0.63
N ASN A 199 -10.63 -8.92 0.46
CA ASN A 199 -10.12 -8.29 1.68
C ASN A 199 -8.74 -7.68 1.45
N PHE A 200 -7.96 -8.29 0.54
CA PHE A 200 -6.63 -7.81 0.22
C PHE A 200 -6.61 -6.48 -0.53
N SER A 201 -7.55 -6.19 -1.44
CA SER A 201 -7.47 -4.95 -2.20
C SER A 201 -7.58 -3.70 -1.32
N PHE A 202 -8.32 -3.78 -0.20
CA PHE A 202 -8.32 -2.74 0.85
C PHE A 202 -6.92 -2.59 1.44
N THR A 203 -6.34 -3.70 1.87
CA THR A 203 -5.00 -3.76 2.45
C THR A 203 -3.93 -3.23 1.49
N TRP A 204 -4.01 -3.52 0.20
CA TRP A 204 -3.04 -3.03 -0.79
C TRP A 204 -3.03 -1.51 -0.88
N TYR A 205 -4.20 -0.87 -0.98
CA TYR A 205 -4.25 0.58 -1.10
C TYR A 205 -3.89 1.29 0.21
N ASP A 206 -4.15 0.67 1.36
CA ASP A 206 -3.61 1.11 2.65
C ASP A 206 -2.08 1.00 2.71
N TRP A 207 -1.52 -0.10 2.19
CA TRP A 207 -0.07 -0.27 2.05
C TRP A 207 0.55 0.77 1.14
N ILE A 208 -0.08 1.06 0.00
CA ILE A 208 0.40 2.10 -0.91
C ILE A 208 0.35 3.48 -0.23
N ARG A 209 -0.71 3.80 0.52
CA ARG A 209 -0.77 5.03 1.31
C ARG A 209 0.39 5.14 2.30
N GLU A 210 0.68 4.08 3.04
CA GLU A 210 1.80 4.03 4.02
C GLU A 210 3.19 3.96 3.36
N PHE A 211 3.30 3.37 2.16
CA PHE A 211 4.55 3.32 1.41
C PHE A 211 4.88 4.68 0.81
N THR A 212 3.90 5.33 0.19
CA THR A 212 4.12 6.58 -0.56
C THR A 212 4.40 7.78 0.33
N SER A 213 4.11 7.70 1.64
CA SER A 213 4.51 8.68 2.66
C SER A 213 6.00 8.58 3.03
N ARG A 214 6.69 7.52 2.60
CA ARG A 214 8.11 7.27 2.89
C ARG A 214 9.02 7.90 1.85
N TYR A 215 10.24 8.16 2.30
CA TYR A 215 11.29 8.72 1.47
C TYR A 215 11.97 7.66 0.61
N LEU A 216 12.05 7.92 -0.69
CA LEU A 216 12.90 7.21 -1.65
C LEU A 216 13.91 8.17 -2.25
N THR A 217 15.18 7.76 -2.28
CA THR A 217 16.26 8.56 -2.89
C THR A 217 16.07 8.67 -4.40
N ARG A 218 15.68 7.57 -5.05
CA ARG A 218 15.42 7.51 -6.50
C ARG A 218 13.93 7.32 -6.75
N LYS A 219 13.35 8.18 -7.60
CA LYS A 219 11.92 8.15 -7.95
C LYS A 219 11.53 6.91 -8.73
N THR A 220 12.47 6.40 -9.53
CA THR A 220 12.34 5.17 -10.33
C THR A 220 12.12 3.93 -9.46
N ASP A 221 12.52 3.97 -8.19
CA ASP A 221 12.44 2.83 -7.28
C ASP A 221 11.03 2.63 -6.70
N ARG A 222 10.06 3.50 -7.00
CA ARG A 222 8.71 3.44 -6.40
C ARG A 222 8.00 2.11 -6.66
N LEU A 223 7.98 1.66 -7.91
CA LEU A 223 7.37 0.37 -8.27
C LEU A 223 8.29 -0.81 -7.90
N PRO A 224 9.61 -0.79 -8.18
CA PRO A 224 10.53 -1.82 -7.71
C PRO A 224 10.46 -2.10 -6.21
N ALA A 225 10.35 -1.07 -5.36
CA ALA A 225 10.29 -1.20 -3.91
C ALA A 225 9.00 -1.84 -3.37
N VAL A 226 8.01 -2.09 -4.22
CA VAL A 226 6.79 -2.85 -3.87
C VAL A 226 6.58 -4.08 -4.76
N ALA A 227 7.45 -4.29 -5.75
CA ALA A 227 7.31 -5.30 -6.78
C ALA A 227 7.29 -6.72 -6.20
N GLY A 228 8.15 -7.01 -5.23
CA GLY A 228 8.20 -8.32 -4.59
C GLY A 228 6.92 -8.63 -3.80
N MET A 229 6.34 -7.65 -3.12
CA MET A 229 5.04 -7.81 -2.46
C MET A 229 3.91 -8.00 -3.48
N ALA A 230 3.92 -7.23 -4.57
CA ALA A 230 2.95 -7.37 -5.65
C ALA A 230 3.00 -8.75 -6.30
N SER A 231 4.20 -9.23 -6.66
CA SER A 231 4.42 -10.57 -7.21
C SER A 231 3.89 -11.64 -6.27
N TYR A 232 4.17 -11.51 -4.98
CA TYR A 232 3.69 -12.46 -3.99
C TYR A 232 2.16 -12.51 -3.90
N VAL A 233 1.52 -11.34 -3.82
CA VAL A 233 0.06 -11.25 -3.82
C VAL A 233 -0.52 -11.88 -5.08
N ALA A 234 -0.01 -11.52 -6.26
CA ALA A 234 -0.46 -12.06 -7.53
C ALA A 234 -0.38 -13.59 -7.55
N SER A 235 0.70 -14.16 -6.99
CA SER A 235 0.88 -15.62 -6.91
C SER A 235 -0.16 -16.33 -6.02
N LEU A 236 -0.65 -15.66 -4.98
CA LEU A 236 -1.62 -16.22 -4.03
C LEU A 236 -3.08 -16.03 -4.48
N SER A 237 -3.39 -14.83 -4.96
CA SER A 237 -4.74 -14.42 -5.32
C SER A 237 -5.11 -14.74 -6.76
N GLY A 238 -4.11 -14.87 -7.65
CA GLY A 238 -4.30 -14.92 -9.10
C GLY A 238 -4.61 -13.57 -9.73
N MET A 239 -4.55 -12.48 -8.95
CA MET A 239 -4.82 -11.12 -9.43
C MET A 239 -3.71 -10.62 -10.35
N LYS A 240 -4.08 -9.78 -11.32
CA LYS A 240 -3.13 -9.24 -12.29
C LYS A 240 -2.67 -7.85 -11.86
N TYR A 241 -1.38 -7.75 -11.59
CA TYR A 241 -0.75 -6.49 -11.25
C TYR A 241 -0.55 -5.59 -12.47
N LYS A 242 -0.86 -4.29 -12.31
CA LYS A 242 -0.79 -3.26 -13.35
C LYS A 242 -0.14 -1.98 -12.80
N ALA A 243 1.19 -1.96 -12.77
CA ALA A 243 2.01 -0.81 -12.36
C ALA A 243 1.48 -0.06 -11.12
N GLY A 244 1.28 -0.79 -10.03
CA GLY A 244 0.80 -0.26 -8.75
C GLY A 244 -0.68 -0.52 -8.47
N LEU A 245 -1.45 -0.94 -9.47
CA LEU A 245 -2.88 -1.26 -9.36
C LEU A 245 -3.15 -2.74 -9.60
N TRP A 246 -4.38 -3.17 -9.31
CA TRP A 246 -4.87 -4.51 -9.63
C TRP A 246 -5.92 -4.42 -10.74
N GLU A 247 -5.83 -5.25 -11.78
CA GLU A 247 -6.81 -5.27 -12.89
C GLU A 247 -8.23 -5.51 -12.38
N GLU A 248 -8.38 -6.38 -11.39
CA GLU A 248 -9.66 -6.77 -10.79
C GLU A 248 -10.30 -5.67 -9.92
N ASP A 249 -9.50 -4.71 -9.44
CA ASP A 249 -9.96 -3.61 -8.58
C ASP A 249 -9.44 -2.25 -9.06
N ILE A 250 -9.33 -2.12 -10.38
CA ILE A 250 -8.69 -0.97 -11.03
C ILE A 250 -9.49 0.32 -10.81
N LEU A 251 -10.82 0.24 -10.77
CA LEU A 251 -11.68 1.41 -10.55
C LEU A 251 -11.40 2.06 -9.20
N ARG A 252 -11.20 1.26 -8.15
CA ARG A 252 -10.77 1.74 -6.84
C ARG A 252 -9.35 2.26 -6.87
N GLY A 253 -8.48 1.54 -7.59
CA GLY A 253 -7.09 1.93 -7.80
C GLY A 253 -6.92 3.29 -8.48
N LEU A 254 -7.93 3.81 -9.18
CA LEU A 254 -7.90 5.13 -9.82
C LEU A 254 -8.34 6.29 -8.90
N MET A 255 -8.86 5.99 -7.70
CA MET A 255 -9.52 6.95 -6.79
C MET A 255 -8.60 7.58 -5.74
N TRP A 256 -7.28 7.53 -5.93
CA TRP A 256 -6.33 8.22 -5.06
C TRP A 256 -6.25 9.73 -5.35
N ARG A 257 -5.98 10.53 -4.31
CA ARG A 257 -5.78 11.98 -4.38
C ARG A 257 -4.33 12.35 -4.68
N GLY A 258 -4.11 13.44 -5.40
CA GLY A 258 -2.77 13.94 -5.74
C GLY A 258 -2.33 13.70 -7.19
N ALA A 259 -3.26 13.67 -8.15
CA ALA A 259 -3.01 13.56 -9.60
C ALA A 259 -1.88 14.53 -10.09
N PRO A 260 -1.27 14.35 -11.28
CA PRO A 260 -1.82 13.69 -12.46
C PRO A 260 -1.46 12.20 -12.62
N THR A 261 -2.12 11.54 -13.60
CA THR A 261 -2.01 10.15 -14.11
C THR A 261 -2.88 9.08 -13.43
N TRP A 262 -3.02 7.92 -14.10
CA TRP A 262 -3.77 6.76 -13.62
C TRP A 262 -3.01 5.90 -12.58
N SER A 263 -1.68 5.95 -12.51
CA SER A 263 -0.90 5.21 -11.52
C SER A 263 -0.32 6.14 -10.45
N TRP A 264 -0.49 5.79 -9.18
CA TRP A 264 0.10 6.52 -8.05
C TRP A 264 1.64 6.58 -8.11
N ALA A 265 2.26 5.69 -8.88
CA ALA A 265 3.71 5.65 -9.04
C ALA A 265 4.26 6.84 -9.83
N SER A 266 3.43 7.54 -10.62
CA SER A 266 3.87 8.68 -11.42
C SER A 266 4.15 9.94 -10.61
N ILE A 267 3.63 10.03 -9.38
CA ILE A 267 3.78 11.20 -8.52
C ILE A 267 4.78 10.95 -7.41
N ASN A 268 5.47 12.01 -7.01
CA ASN A 268 6.46 11.97 -5.92
C ASN A 268 5.85 12.60 -4.69
N GLY A 269 5.03 11.81 -3.98
CA GLY A 269 4.39 12.23 -2.76
C GLY A 269 3.50 11.14 -2.17
N PRO A 270 2.99 11.39 -0.96
CA PRO A 270 1.98 10.53 -0.34
C PRO A 270 0.71 10.55 -1.18
N VAL A 271 0.06 9.38 -1.28
CA VAL A 271 -1.26 9.25 -1.91
C VAL A 271 -2.27 8.85 -0.86
N CYS A 272 -3.49 9.39 -0.96
CA CYS A 272 -4.58 9.04 -0.06
C CYS A 272 -5.77 8.52 -0.87
N TYR A 273 -6.41 7.46 -0.39
CA TYR A 273 -7.68 6.97 -0.92
C TYR A 273 -8.81 7.46 -0.02
N ASP A 274 -9.96 7.80 -0.60
CA ASP A 274 -11.13 8.19 0.17
C ASP A 274 -11.75 6.95 0.85
N GLU A 275 -11.88 6.96 2.18
CA GLU A 275 -12.38 5.83 2.99
C GLU A 275 -13.79 5.37 2.57
N PHE A 276 -14.54 6.22 1.88
CA PHE A 276 -15.92 5.96 1.50
C PHE A 276 -16.08 5.25 0.15
N PHE A 277 -15.01 5.09 -0.64
CA PHE A 277 -15.02 4.28 -1.87
C PHE A 277 -14.94 2.79 -1.55
N ASN A 278 -15.95 2.28 -0.84
CA ASN A 278 -16.11 0.86 -0.53
C ASN A 278 -17.14 0.28 -1.48
N MET A 279 -16.74 -0.03 -2.72
CA MET A 279 -17.54 -0.94 -3.54
C MET A 279 -17.49 -2.31 -2.87
N LEU A 280 -18.58 -2.66 -2.20
CA LEU A 280 -18.78 -4.01 -1.69
C LEU A 280 -18.76 -4.93 -2.91
N VAL A 281 -18.17 -6.12 -2.78
CA VAL A 281 -18.13 -7.15 -3.81
C VAL A 281 -18.73 -8.40 -3.18
N ASN A 282 -19.69 -9.04 -3.82
CA ASN A 282 -20.35 -10.24 -3.28
C ASN A 282 -19.40 -11.45 -3.23
N LYS A 283 -19.82 -12.55 -2.61
CA LYS A 283 -19.01 -13.78 -2.42
C LYS A 283 -18.52 -14.45 -3.71
N ARG A 284 -18.97 -13.99 -4.89
CA ARG A 284 -18.59 -14.51 -6.22
C ARG A 284 -17.65 -13.56 -6.97
N GLY A 285 -17.11 -12.53 -6.31
CA GLY A 285 -16.23 -11.56 -6.96
C GLY A 285 -16.96 -10.56 -7.86
N LYS A 286 -18.30 -10.52 -7.83
CA LYS A 286 -19.07 -9.51 -8.56
C LYS A 286 -19.30 -8.32 -7.64
N ILE A 287 -19.03 -7.11 -8.13
CA ILE A 287 -19.40 -5.88 -7.41
C ILE A 287 -20.85 -6.02 -6.96
N ASP A 288 -21.07 -5.70 -5.68
CA ASP A 288 -22.33 -5.87 -5.00
C ASP A 288 -23.44 -5.22 -5.81
N HIS A 289 -24.64 -5.80 -5.73
CA HIS A 289 -25.79 -5.43 -6.55
C HIS A 289 -26.23 -3.97 -6.37
N HIS A 290 -25.60 -3.28 -5.41
CA HIS A 290 -25.80 -1.88 -5.09
C HIS A 290 -24.79 -0.94 -5.76
N ALA A 291 -23.99 -1.38 -6.74
CA ALA A 291 -23.23 -0.44 -7.57
C ALA A 291 -23.40 -0.69 -9.08
N GLU A 292 -23.65 0.38 -9.81
CA GLU A 292 -23.70 0.42 -11.26
C GLU A 292 -22.40 1.00 -11.79
N LEU A 293 -21.63 0.20 -12.54
CA LEU A 293 -20.40 0.65 -13.17
C LEU A 293 -20.69 1.31 -14.52
N ASP A 294 -20.14 2.51 -14.71
CA ASP A 294 -20.25 3.26 -15.96
C ASP A 294 -18.94 3.24 -16.75
N LEU A 295 -17.80 3.08 -16.07
CA LEU A 295 -16.50 2.85 -16.71
C LEU A 295 -16.25 1.37 -16.94
N GLU A 296 -15.95 1.02 -18.18
CA GLU A 296 -15.57 -0.32 -18.62
C GLU A 296 -14.12 -0.32 -19.08
N ILE A 297 -13.27 -1.06 -18.38
CA ILE A 297 -11.88 -1.25 -18.79
C ILE A 297 -11.82 -2.37 -19.83
N THR A 298 -11.33 -2.03 -21.02
CA THR A 298 -11.23 -2.95 -22.15
C THR A 298 -9.85 -3.58 -22.27
N ASP A 299 -8.81 -2.84 -21.88
CA ASP A 299 -7.42 -3.27 -21.99
C ASP A 299 -6.53 -2.46 -21.04
N THR A 300 -5.42 -3.04 -20.61
CA THR A 300 -4.39 -2.34 -19.82
C THR A 300 -3.01 -2.80 -20.27
N ILE A 301 -2.31 -1.89 -20.94
CA ILE A 301 -1.01 -2.12 -21.56
C ILE A 301 0.05 -1.60 -20.59
N ILE A 302 0.98 -2.47 -20.20
CA ILE A 302 2.15 -2.11 -19.39
C ILE A 302 3.38 -2.52 -20.18
N GLU A 303 4.28 -1.57 -20.42
CA GLU A 303 5.59 -1.81 -21.03
C GLU A 303 6.63 -1.84 -19.90
N GLU A 304 7.15 -3.03 -19.61
CA GLU A 304 8.24 -3.23 -18.66
C GLU A 304 9.59 -3.29 -19.40
N GLU A 305 10.65 -2.82 -18.76
CA GLU A 305 12.03 -2.95 -19.26
C GLU A 305 12.47 -4.42 -19.31
N GLN A 306 12.05 -5.20 -18.32
CA GLN A 306 12.18 -6.65 -18.28
C GLN A 306 10.84 -7.23 -17.83
N ALA A 307 10.31 -8.17 -18.61
CA ALA A 307 9.00 -8.76 -18.37
C ALA A 307 8.97 -9.56 -17.06
N GLY A 308 7.91 -9.37 -16.27
CA GLY A 308 7.69 -10.10 -15.02
C GLY A 308 8.40 -9.51 -13.81
N THR A 309 8.92 -8.28 -13.93
CA THR A 309 9.58 -7.60 -12.80
C THR A 309 8.61 -6.92 -11.86
N PHE A 310 7.34 -6.71 -12.24
CA PHE A 310 6.33 -6.00 -11.43
C PHE A 310 6.75 -4.57 -11.03
N GLY A 311 7.86 -4.04 -11.57
CA GLY A 311 8.55 -2.89 -11.00
C GLY A 311 9.11 -1.94 -12.05
N ASN A 312 9.87 -2.46 -13.02
CA ASN A 312 10.58 -1.63 -14.01
C ASN A 312 9.67 -1.22 -15.18
N VAL A 313 8.64 -0.45 -14.88
CA VAL A 313 7.65 0.02 -15.84
C VAL A 313 8.16 1.28 -16.55
N ARG A 314 8.24 1.23 -17.88
CA ARG A 314 8.59 2.38 -18.73
C ARG A 314 7.36 3.21 -19.10
N ARG A 315 6.23 2.54 -19.32
CA ARG A 315 4.97 3.14 -19.74
C ARG A 315 3.82 2.24 -19.35
N GLY A 316 2.65 2.82 -19.12
CA GLY A 316 1.42 2.07 -19.27
C GLY A 316 0.23 2.94 -19.61
N GLU A 317 -0.79 2.31 -20.17
CA GLU A 317 -2.02 2.96 -20.63
C GLU A 317 -3.22 2.06 -20.33
N ILE A 318 -4.33 2.68 -19.94
CA ILE A 318 -5.61 2.00 -19.74
C ILE A 318 -6.54 2.38 -20.88
N LYS A 319 -7.03 1.39 -21.64
CA LYS A 319 -8.11 1.63 -22.61
C LYS A 319 -9.44 1.37 -21.94
N ALA A 320 -10.32 2.36 -21.99
CA ALA A 320 -11.61 2.29 -21.34
C ALA A 320 -12.73 2.85 -22.21
N SER A 321 -13.96 2.45 -21.90
CA SER A 321 -15.19 2.99 -22.46
C SER A 321 -16.03 3.53 -21.32
N GLY A 322 -16.41 4.80 -21.36
CA GLY A 322 -17.09 5.45 -20.24
C GLY A 322 -17.86 6.70 -20.62
N VAL A 323 -18.68 7.18 -19.70
CA VAL A 323 -19.53 8.36 -19.88
C VAL A 323 -18.73 9.62 -19.56
N LEU A 324 -18.63 10.52 -20.53
CA LEU A 324 -17.95 11.80 -20.39
C LEU A 324 -18.93 12.97 -20.31
N LYS A 325 -18.62 13.94 -19.45
CA LYS A 325 -19.25 15.26 -19.44
C LYS A 325 -18.24 16.36 -19.34
N HIS A 326 -18.59 17.53 -19.87
CA HIS A 326 -17.73 18.70 -19.78
C HIS A 326 -17.61 19.17 -18.33
N ALA A 327 -16.38 19.33 -17.83
CA ALA A 327 -16.15 19.61 -16.41
C ALA A 327 -16.70 20.99 -16.00
N ALA A 328 -16.54 22.03 -16.81
CA ALA A 328 -17.13 23.35 -16.54
C ALA A 328 -18.66 23.29 -16.29
N THR A 329 -19.41 22.54 -17.11
CA THR A 329 -20.87 22.36 -16.95
C THR A 329 -21.22 21.65 -15.64
N MET A 330 -20.30 20.81 -15.19
CA MET A 330 -20.44 19.94 -14.04
C MET A 330 -19.71 20.40 -12.80
N LEU A 331 -18.92 21.47 -12.77
CA LEU A 331 -18.12 21.83 -11.59
C LEU A 331 -18.13 23.33 -11.29
N LEU A 332 -18.48 24.20 -12.25
CA LEU A 332 -18.51 25.67 -12.06
C LEU A 332 -19.84 26.24 -11.56
N ARG A 333 -20.83 25.41 -11.22
CA ARG A 333 -22.12 25.92 -10.75
C ARG A 333 -21.97 26.42 -9.31
N GLU A 334 -22.24 27.70 -9.06
CA GLU A 334 -22.08 28.41 -7.77
C GLU A 334 -22.96 27.93 -6.59
N GLN A 335 -23.61 26.77 -6.67
CA GLN A 335 -24.64 26.32 -5.70
C GLN A 335 -24.36 24.95 -5.08
N TRP A 336 -23.09 24.63 -4.82
CA TRP A 336 -22.72 23.26 -4.50
C TRP A 336 -22.54 23.16 -2.99
N GLU A 337 -23.65 22.78 -2.34
CA GLU A 337 -23.76 22.39 -0.93
C GLU A 337 -22.67 21.36 -0.52
N PRO A 338 -22.43 21.10 0.78
CA PRO A 338 -21.44 20.13 1.29
C PRO A 338 -21.51 18.68 0.74
N LYS A 339 -22.47 18.38 -0.15
CA LYS A 339 -22.69 17.11 -0.85
C LYS A 339 -21.74 16.88 -2.03
N TRP A 340 -20.90 17.88 -2.36
CA TRP A 340 -19.93 17.84 -3.44
C TRP A 340 -18.51 17.90 -2.90
N GLY A 341 -17.66 16.95 -3.33
CA GLY A 341 -16.25 16.92 -2.97
C GLY A 341 -15.41 16.40 -4.12
N PHE A 342 -14.46 17.20 -4.60
CA PHE A 342 -13.49 16.79 -5.60
C PHE A 342 -12.09 17.32 -5.28
N ASP A 343 -11.09 16.55 -5.67
CA ASP A 343 -9.67 16.88 -5.65
C ASP A 343 -9.24 17.03 -7.11
N ILE A 344 -8.67 18.17 -7.46
CA ILE A 344 -8.13 18.47 -8.79
C ILE A 344 -6.77 19.13 -8.62
N GLN A 345 -5.88 18.91 -9.56
CA GLN A 345 -4.55 19.52 -9.56
C GLN A 345 -4.43 20.51 -10.73
N PRO A 346 -4.16 21.80 -10.46
CA PRO A 346 -3.92 22.43 -9.14
C PRO A 346 -5.18 22.54 -8.26
N THR A 347 -5.00 22.54 -6.92
CA THR A 347 -6.05 22.47 -5.87
C THR A 347 -7.12 23.57 -5.94
N GLU A 348 -6.81 24.69 -6.59
CA GLU A 348 -7.75 25.76 -6.94
C GLU A 348 -7.64 26.00 -8.45
N PRO A 349 -8.39 25.25 -9.27
CA PRO A 349 -8.34 25.43 -10.71
C PRO A 349 -9.02 26.75 -11.07
N GLU A 350 -8.35 27.57 -11.88
CA GLU A 350 -9.02 28.67 -12.56
C GLU A 350 -10.14 28.10 -13.47
N ALA A 351 -11.17 28.91 -13.76
CA ALA A 351 -12.34 28.45 -14.52
C ALA A 351 -11.97 27.92 -15.91
N ASP A 352 -10.95 28.50 -16.52
CA ASP A 352 -10.35 28.07 -17.79
C ASP A 352 -9.75 26.65 -17.72
N VAL A 353 -9.18 26.24 -16.58
CA VAL A 353 -8.66 24.86 -16.39
C VAL A 353 -9.80 23.85 -16.49
N LEU A 354 -10.95 24.16 -15.88
CA LEU A 354 -12.14 23.31 -15.93
C LEU A 354 -12.81 23.31 -17.31
N GLU A 355 -12.64 24.36 -18.11
CA GLU A 355 -13.10 24.38 -19.50
C GLU A 355 -12.36 23.35 -20.39
N HIS A 356 -11.13 23.01 -20.04
CA HIS A 356 -10.34 22.02 -20.78
C HIS A 356 -10.46 20.60 -20.20
N CYS A 357 -11.23 20.41 -19.14
CA CYS A 357 -11.39 19.13 -18.45
C CYS A 357 -12.72 18.44 -18.79
N GLN A 358 -12.73 17.13 -18.65
CA GLN A 358 -13.90 16.27 -18.72
C GLN A 358 -14.06 15.53 -17.40
N VAL A 359 -15.29 15.28 -17.01
CA VAL A 359 -15.68 14.39 -15.92
C VAL A 359 -15.99 13.02 -16.52
N LEU A 360 -15.24 12.01 -16.10
CA LEU A 360 -15.42 10.61 -16.45
C LEU A 360 -16.12 9.88 -15.31
N ARG A 361 -17.37 9.47 -15.52
CA ARG A 361 -18.14 8.75 -14.50
C ARG A 361 -17.60 7.32 -14.34
N LEU A 362 -17.26 6.95 -13.11
CA LEU A 362 -16.73 5.62 -12.78
C LEU A 362 -17.85 4.67 -12.40
N ALA A 363 -18.57 5.02 -11.34
CA ALA A 363 -19.55 4.17 -10.72
C ALA A 363 -20.59 4.99 -9.96
N ARG A 364 -21.78 4.41 -9.82
CA ARG A 364 -22.86 4.87 -8.96
C ARG A 364 -23.08 3.83 -7.88
N VAL A 365 -22.94 4.22 -6.63
CA VAL A 365 -23.04 3.32 -5.48
C VAL A 365 -24.27 3.69 -4.67
N TYR A 366 -25.23 2.77 -4.65
CA TYR A 366 -26.37 2.76 -3.74
C TYR A 366 -25.91 2.15 -2.41
N ARG A 367 -26.22 2.76 -1.29
CA ARG A 367 -25.87 2.19 0.03
C ARG A 367 -27.11 1.46 0.59
N ASP A 368 -26.93 0.22 1.01
CA ASP A 368 -27.99 -0.74 1.40
C ASP A 368 -28.75 -0.38 2.70
N LYS A 369 -28.34 0.68 3.42
CA LYS A 369 -29.13 1.18 4.55
C LYS A 369 -30.25 2.04 3.99
N GLN A 370 -31.48 1.81 4.46
CA GLN A 370 -32.73 2.51 4.08
C GLN A 370 -32.71 4.06 4.16
N TYR A 371 -31.56 4.68 4.48
CA TYR A 371 -31.39 6.10 4.78
C TYR A 371 -30.10 6.72 4.21
N THR A 372 -29.39 6.04 3.30
CA THR A 372 -28.12 6.56 2.76
C THR A 372 -28.25 6.96 1.30
N SER A 373 -27.98 8.25 1.04
CA SER A 373 -27.89 8.85 -0.30
C SER A 373 -26.99 8.07 -1.25
N PRO A 374 -27.39 7.85 -2.52
CA PRO A 374 -26.51 7.28 -3.53
C PRO A 374 -25.30 8.20 -3.76
N VAL A 375 -24.16 7.62 -4.12
CA VAL A 375 -22.93 8.36 -4.39
C VAL A 375 -22.45 8.09 -5.81
N VAL A 376 -22.18 9.14 -6.57
CA VAL A 376 -21.54 9.05 -7.89
C VAL A 376 -20.07 9.35 -7.73
N TYR A 377 -19.21 8.48 -8.24
CA TYR A 377 -17.77 8.68 -8.28
C TYR A 377 -17.30 8.97 -9.71
N PHE A 378 -16.34 9.87 -9.84
CA PHE A 378 -15.83 10.30 -11.13
C PHE A 378 -14.35 10.65 -11.10
N LEU A 379 -13.71 10.59 -12.26
CA LEU A 379 -12.39 11.16 -12.50
C LEU A 379 -12.54 12.48 -13.23
N ILE A 380 -11.62 13.40 -12.97
CA ILE A 380 -11.43 14.59 -13.78
C ILE A 380 -10.24 14.30 -14.70
N ILE A 381 -10.47 14.38 -16.00
CA ILE A 381 -9.49 14.04 -17.02
C ILE A 381 -9.34 15.19 -18.02
N ARG A 382 -8.15 15.37 -18.57
CA ARG A 382 -7.84 16.41 -19.55
C ARG A 382 -7.24 15.77 -20.79
N LYS A 383 -7.64 16.23 -21.98
CA LYS A 383 -7.03 15.75 -23.25
C LYS A 383 -5.54 16.07 -23.24
N THR A 384 -4.72 15.11 -23.68
CA THR A 384 -3.27 15.32 -23.76
C THR A 384 -2.86 16.08 -25.02
N GLY A 385 -3.68 16.01 -26.08
CA GLY A 385 -3.39 16.57 -27.40
C GLY A 385 -2.39 15.75 -28.24
N ARG A 386 -1.89 14.61 -27.73
CA ARG A 386 -0.89 13.78 -28.43
C ARG A 386 -1.54 12.75 -29.36
N ARG A 387 -2.68 12.19 -28.97
CA ARG A 387 -3.47 11.23 -29.74
C ARG A 387 -4.96 11.54 -29.60
N GLU A 388 -5.74 11.05 -30.56
CA GLU A 388 -7.19 11.12 -30.49
C GLU A 388 -7.70 10.33 -29.28
N ASN A 389 -8.62 10.92 -28.52
CA ASN A 389 -9.22 10.35 -27.31
C ASN A 389 -8.21 9.86 -26.26
N GLU A 390 -7.03 10.48 -26.21
CA GLU A 390 -6.05 10.28 -25.13
C GLU A 390 -6.21 11.36 -24.06
N TYR A 391 -6.31 10.90 -22.82
CA TYR A 391 -6.58 11.74 -21.66
C TYR A 391 -5.60 11.42 -20.52
N GLN A 392 -5.25 12.45 -19.77
CA GLN A 392 -4.51 12.34 -18.52
C GLN A 392 -5.48 12.63 -17.37
N ARG A 393 -5.46 11.80 -16.32
CA ARG A 393 -6.19 12.09 -15.08
C ARG A 393 -5.55 13.29 -14.40
N VAL A 394 -6.36 14.26 -13.99
CA VAL A 394 -5.95 15.48 -13.27
C VAL A 394 -6.68 15.65 -11.94
N GLY A 395 -7.64 14.77 -11.64
CA GLY A 395 -8.36 14.79 -10.38
C GLY A 395 -9.34 13.64 -10.24
N GLN A 396 -10.05 13.62 -9.12
CA GLN A 396 -11.12 12.69 -8.80
C GLN A 396 -12.16 13.40 -7.94
N GLY A 397 -13.39 12.90 -7.91
CA GLY A 397 -14.41 13.44 -7.02
C GLY A 397 -15.60 12.54 -6.83
N ARG A 398 -16.51 13.02 -5.98
CA ARG A 398 -17.75 12.36 -5.64
C ARG A 398 -18.91 13.33 -5.52
N ILE A 399 -20.11 12.78 -5.67
CA ILE A 399 -21.39 13.49 -5.62
C ILE A 399 -22.33 12.68 -4.74
N GLU A 400 -22.83 13.27 -3.65
CA GLU A 400 -23.90 12.65 -2.86
C GLU A 400 -25.26 13.10 -3.41
N LEU A 401 -26.05 12.15 -3.91
CA LEU A 401 -27.37 12.40 -4.51
C LEU A 401 -28.47 12.39 -3.44
N GLU A 402 -29.50 13.21 -3.64
CA GLU A 402 -30.72 13.13 -2.81
C GLU A 402 -31.73 12.13 -3.38
N TYR A 403 -32.45 11.43 -2.51
CA TYR A 403 -33.64 10.69 -2.94
C TYR A 403 -34.78 11.70 -3.18
N ASP A 404 -35.34 11.72 -4.39
CA ASP A 404 -36.66 12.32 -4.60
C ASP A 404 -37.70 11.40 -3.94
N GLN A 405 -38.20 11.85 -2.79
CA GLN A 405 -39.28 11.25 -1.97
C GLN A 405 -38.89 10.04 -1.11
N HIS A 406 -38.94 10.25 0.21
CA HIS A 406 -39.08 9.18 1.19
C HIS A 406 -40.24 8.25 0.80
N PRO A 407 -40.10 6.92 0.90
CA PRO A 407 -41.24 6.02 0.83
C PRO A 407 -42.12 6.33 2.04
N ASN A 408 -43.13 7.17 1.82
CA ASN A 408 -44.19 7.41 2.79
C ASN A 408 -44.75 6.07 3.25
N ARG A 409 -44.90 5.95 4.57
CA ARG A 409 -45.76 5.03 5.31
C ARG A 409 -46.83 4.35 4.45
N LEU A 410 -46.49 3.23 3.82
CA LEU A 410 -47.46 2.23 3.42
C LEU A 410 -47.25 1.06 4.36
N ARG A 411 -48.03 1.06 5.45
CA ARG A 411 -48.46 -0.21 6.04
C ARG A 411 -48.99 -1.04 4.88
N PHE A 412 -48.44 -2.22 4.60
CA PHE A 412 -49.21 -3.46 4.43
C PHE A 412 -48.30 -4.66 4.08
N SER A 413 -48.52 -5.72 4.87
CA SER A 413 -48.29 -7.16 4.70
C SER A 413 -47.11 -7.70 3.88
N PHE A 414 -46.27 -8.45 4.59
CA PHE A 414 -45.37 -9.51 4.11
C PHE A 414 -45.91 -10.29 2.91
N ARG A 415 -45.28 -10.13 1.74
CA ARG A 415 -45.06 -11.19 0.75
C ARG A 415 -44.02 -10.75 -0.29
N GLU A 416 -43.02 -11.61 -0.45
CA GLU A 416 -41.99 -11.67 -1.51
C GLU A 416 -41.12 -10.42 -1.74
N TRP A 417 -39.87 -10.51 -1.24
CA TRP A 417 -38.86 -9.47 -1.31
C TRP A 417 -38.08 -9.57 -2.64
N GLU A 418 -38.59 -8.95 -3.69
CA GLU A 418 -37.75 -8.42 -4.76
C GLU A 418 -37.50 -6.94 -4.46
N SER A 419 -36.25 -6.56 -4.20
CA SER A 419 -35.87 -5.16 -3.96
C SER A 419 -36.22 -4.32 -5.20
N PRO A 420 -37.11 -3.30 -5.12
CA PRO A 420 -37.39 -2.44 -6.24
C PRO A 420 -36.10 -1.69 -6.62
N LYS A 421 -35.70 -1.72 -7.90
CA LYS A 421 -34.65 -0.83 -8.41
C LYS A 421 -35.13 0.61 -8.20
N LEU A 422 -34.56 1.31 -7.22
CA LEU A 422 -34.82 2.72 -6.97
C LEU A 422 -34.41 3.51 -8.22
N LYS A 423 -35.38 4.18 -8.85
CA LYS A 423 -35.10 5.07 -9.98
C LYS A 423 -34.38 6.32 -9.47
N PRO A 424 -33.38 6.82 -10.20
CA PRO A 424 -32.68 8.06 -9.83
C PRO A 424 -33.66 9.25 -9.81
N SER A 425 -33.36 10.25 -8.99
CA SER A 425 -34.14 11.49 -8.96
C SER A 425 -34.10 12.18 -10.34
N PRO A 426 -35.17 12.85 -10.79
CA PRO A 426 -35.15 13.69 -12.00
C PRO A 426 -34.02 14.73 -12.05
N SER A 427 -33.36 15.06 -10.94
CA SER A 427 -32.14 15.88 -10.92
C SER A 427 -30.90 15.19 -11.52
N GLU A 428 -30.76 13.87 -11.42
CA GLU A 428 -29.63 13.10 -11.98
C GLU A 428 -29.75 12.90 -13.50
N GLU A 429 -30.95 12.54 -13.99
CA GLU A 429 -31.22 12.40 -15.43
C GLU A 429 -30.96 13.71 -16.18
N ASN A 430 -31.29 14.85 -15.55
CA ASN A 430 -30.98 16.18 -16.08
C ASN A 430 -29.47 16.51 -16.05
N MET A 431 -28.69 15.93 -15.13
CA MET A 431 -27.24 16.20 -15.02
C MET A 431 -26.43 15.45 -16.07
N TRP A 432 -26.73 14.17 -16.28
CA TRP A 432 -25.95 13.32 -17.18
C TRP A 432 -26.58 13.14 -18.56
N GLY A 433 -27.87 13.47 -18.77
CA GLY A 433 -28.56 13.27 -20.05
C GLY A 433 -28.51 11.81 -20.54
N GLU A 434 -28.78 11.57 -21.82
CA GLU A 434 -28.54 10.24 -22.41
C GLU A 434 -27.03 9.95 -22.45
N PRO A 435 -26.56 8.90 -21.75
CA PRO A 435 -25.13 8.64 -21.63
C PRO A 435 -24.60 7.92 -22.88
N GLU A 436 -23.94 8.65 -23.77
CA GLU A 436 -23.13 8.05 -24.82
C GLU A 436 -21.76 7.67 -24.26
N LYS A 437 -21.37 6.40 -24.38
CA LYS A 437 -20.05 5.92 -23.96
C LYS A 437 -19.02 6.28 -25.03
N VAL A 438 -17.93 6.90 -24.59
CA VAL A 438 -16.79 7.24 -25.44
C VAL A 438 -15.65 6.27 -25.15
N VAL A 439 -15.01 5.75 -26.20
CA VAL A 439 -13.77 4.98 -26.08
C VAL A 439 -12.60 5.94 -25.92
N MET A 440 -11.76 5.69 -24.91
CA MET A 440 -10.66 6.56 -24.54
C MET A 440 -9.44 5.78 -24.06
N VAL A 441 -8.29 6.47 -24.06
CA VAL A 441 -7.03 5.98 -23.49
C VAL A 441 -6.63 6.89 -22.34
N LEU A 442 -6.45 6.33 -21.16
CA LEU A 442 -5.90 7.02 -19.98
C LEU A 442 -4.40 6.74 -19.90
N VAL A 443 -3.61 7.82 -19.81
CA VAL A 443 -2.13 7.78 -19.75
C VAL A 443 -1.55 8.39 -18.48
#